data_AF-A0AAU1D3N1-F1
#
_entry.id   AF-A0AAU1D3N1-F1
#
_cell.length_a   1.000
_cell.length_b   1.000
_cell.length_c   1.000
_cell.angle_alpha   90.00
_cell.angle_beta   90.00
_cell.angle_gamma   90.00
#
_symmetry.space_group_name_H-M   'P 1'
#
loop_
_entity.id
_entity.type
_entity.pdbx_description
1 polymer ?
#
loop_
_entity_poly.entity_id
_entity_poly.type
_entity_poly.pdbx_seq_one_letter_code
_entity_poly.pdbx_strand_id
1 'polypeptide(L)'
;MDDARREISAALTATDVSDEEAALKVLGLAFGWAAAAVRRVDGGASGSRALCALYALDDALEESRALAQALPGLLAAAMPGDRGRVGTQELIRQLTEATEAVAGERAALEKLVATEEALRGRLAEHEGLRRQVDELRRLERLVVALDALREQQQVIGDRLADLRGRDAGVDEALRTSSDALIRLSDDQLAALAPQTRQTLERAAAAQSALAAEERRHADGTAELAEVQDRLERIRAEQGAQLASLRLHAKADRDLARALVGPVPGGSGGSRGSRGEEHGISLAQVEAAADDIERRLRQADDALAHVLEEHDALDTGGRVTLRRTEG
;
A
#
# COMPACT_ATOMS: atom_id res chain seq x y z
N MET A 1 15.11 25.02 25.39
CA MET A 1 13.82 25.21 24.68
C MET A 1 13.22 26.59 24.94
N ASP A 2 13.61 27.24 26.04
CA ASP A 2 13.01 28.50 26.46
C ASP A 2 13.52 29.72 25.71
N ASP A 3 14.67 29.68 25.03
CA ASP A 3 15.18 30.83 24.26
C ASP A 3 14.30 31.14 23.05
N ALA A 4 14.02 30.17 22.17
CA ALA A 4 13.16 30.43 21.01
C ALA A 4 11.74 30.88 21.40
N ARG A 5 11.18 30.30 22.47
CA ARG A 5 9.86 30.72 23.00
C ARG A 5 9.90 32.12 23.63
N ARG A 6 10.98 32.46 24.34
CA ARG A 6 11.18 33.81 24.91
C ARG A 6 11.41 34.84 23.80
N GLU A 7 12.16 34.50 22.76
CA GLU A 7 12.43 35.38 21.61
C GLU A 7 11.18 35.60 20.76
N ILE A 8 10.35 34.57 20.54
CA ILE A 8 9.04 34.71 19.88
C ILE A 8 8.12 35.61 20.71
N SER A 9 8.03 35.38 22.02
CA SER A 9 7.22 36.23 22.91
C SER A 9 7.71 37.67 22.92
N ALA A 10 9.03 37.90 22.92
CA ALA A 10 9.62 39.23 22.89
C ALA A 10 9.32 39.95 21.56
N ALA A 11 9.38 39.24 20.44
CA ALA A 11 9.03 39.77 19.12
C ALA A 11 7.55 40.16 19.01
N LEU A 12 6.64 39.40 19.65
CA LEU A 12 5.20 39.71 19.70
C LEU A 12 4.86 40.91 20.60
N THR A 13 5.70 41.20 21.60
CA THR A 13 5.48 42.33 22.53
C THR A 13 6.20 43.61 22.15
N ALA A 14 7.02 43.60 21.09
CA ALA A 14 7.79 44.75 20.65
C ALA A 14 6.88 45.75 19.91
N THR A 15 6.64 46.91 20.50
CA THR A 15 5.84 48.01 19.92
C THR A 15 6.54 48.82 18.83
N ASP A 16 7.86 48.65 18.68
CA ASP A 16 8.69 49.51 17.84
C ASP A 16 8.89 48.95 16.42
N VAL A 17 8.27 47.80 16.12
CA VAL A 17 8.41 47.06 14.86
C VAL A 17 7.05 46.98 14.18
N SER A 18 7.02 47.09 12.85
CA SER A 18 5.79 46.91 12.07
C SER A 18 5.21 45.51 12.28
N ASP A 19 3.88 45.37 12.25
CA ASP A 19 3.20 44.07 12.45
C ASP A 19 3.68 43.04 11.42
N GLU A 20 4.01 43.47 10.19
CA GLU A 20 4.53 42.61 9.13
C GLU A 20 5.95 42.11 9.43
N GLU A 21 6.86 42.97 9.90
CA GLU A 21 8.21 42.56 10.30
C GLU A 21 8.19 41.66 11.55
N ALA A 22 7.32 41.95 12.51
CA ALA A 22 7.14 41.12 13.70
C ALA A 22 6.67 39.71 13.32
N ALA A 23 5.67 39.60 12.43
CA ALA A 23 5.15 38.32 11.94
C ALA A 23 6.20 37.49 11.19
N LEU A 24 6.96 38.11 10.27
CA LEU A 24 8.03 37.42 9.52
C LEU A 24 9.20 36.98 10.43
N LYS A 25 9.53 37.80 11.43
CA LYS A 25 10.57 37.46 12.42
C LYS A 25 10.15 36.29 13.30
N VAL A 26 8.89 36.26 13.75
CA VAL A 26 8.32 35.13 14.49
C VAL A 26 8.31 33.86 13.64
N LEU A 27 7.96 33.96 12.36
CA LEU A 27 7.98 32.82 11.44
C LEU A 27 9.40 32.23 11.29
N GLY A 28 10.42 33.08 11.13
CA GLY A 28 11.82 32.62 11.07
C GLY A 28 12.27 31.90 12.34
N LEU A 29 11.92 32.43 13.52
CA LEU A 29 12.19 31.79 14.81
C LEU A 29 11.42 30.48 14.98
N ALA A 30 10.18 30.43 14.51
CA ALA A 30 9.33 29.24 14.54
C ALA A 30 9.92 28.12 13.67
N PHE A 31 10.40 28.40 12.45
CA PHE A 31 11.09 27.41 11.61
C PHE A 31 12.36 26.88 12.26
N GLY A 32 13.19 27.76 12.84
CA GLY A 32 14.40 27.34 13.56
C GLY A 32 14.07 26.43 14.76
N TRP A 33 13.02 26.77 15.52
CA TRP A 33 12.55 25.96 16.63
C TRP A 33 11.97 24.61 16.16
N ALA A 34 11.16 24.59 15.11
CA ALA A 34 10.58 23.39 14.53
C ALA A 34 11.69 22.44 14.03
N ALA A 35 12.68 22.93 13.28
CA ALA A 35 13.81 22.12 12.82
C ALA A 35 14.64 21.54 13.98
N ALA A 36 14.77 22.26 15.09
CA ALA A 36 15.42 21.75 16.29
C ALA A 36 14.54 20.75 17.05
N ALA A 37 13.22 20.89 16.99
CA ALA A 37 12.27 19.95 17.60
C ALA A 37 12.22 18.63 16.83
N VAL A 38 12.08 18.67 15.51
CA VAL A 38 12.03 17.48 14.63
C VAL A 38 13.30 16.63 14.75
N ARG A 39 14.49 17.24 14.79
CA ARG A 39 15.77 16.52 15.00
C ARG A 39 15.88 15.74 16.30
N ARG A 40 14.99 15.98 17.27
CA ARG A 40 14.97 15.30 18.58
C ARG A 40 13.84 14.29 18.69
N VAL A 41 13.02 14.13 17.66
CA VAL A 41 11.97 13.12 17.65
C VAL A 41 12.62 11.78 17.32
N ASP A 42 12.84 10.97 18.35
CA ASP A 42 13.18 9.56 18.14
C ASP A 42 11.93 8.76 17.80
N GLY A 43 12.07 7.81 16.87
CA GLY A 43 11.00 6.89 16.46
C GLY A 43 10.48 6.00 17.59
N GLY A 44 11.26 5.80 18.66
CA GLY A 44 10.87 4.92 19.78
C GLY A 44 10.52 3.49 19.31
N ALA A 45 9.87 2.71 20.18
CA ALA A 45 9.48 1.33 19.85
C ALA A 45 8.20 1.24 19.00
N SER A 46 7.36 2.28 18.97
CA SER A 46 6.05 2.27 18.31
C SER A 46 5.93 3.24 17.14
N GLY A 47 6.90 4.11 16.86
CA GLY A 47 6.84 5.08 15.78
C GLY A 47 5.82 6.21 15.95
N SER A 48 4.84 6.10 16.86
CA SER A 48 3.68 6.99 16.89
C SER A 48 4.03 8.45 17.13
N ARG A 49 5.08 8.72 17.93
CA ARG A 49 5.54 10.08 18.20
C ARG A 49 6.19 10.73 16.97
N ALA A 50 6.88 9.94 16.15
CA ALA A 50 7.43 10.39 14.87
C ALA A 50 6.31 10.64 13.85
N LEU A 51 5.31 9.76 13.78
CA LEU A 51 4.14 9.94 12.93
C LEU A 51 3.33 11.18 13.32
N CYS A 52 3.05 11.40 14.60
CA CYS A 52 2.34 12.62 15.04
C CYS A 52 3.14 13.90 14.73
N ALA A 53 4.47 13.87 14.87
CA ALA A 53 5.32 14.99 14.51
C ALA A 53 5.33 15.24 12.99
N LEU A 54 5.26 14.17 12.20
CA LEU A 54 5.13 14.26 10.75
C LEU A 54 3.80 14.90 10.35
N TYR A 55 2.66 14.42 10.86
CA TYR A 55 1.35 15.03 10.59
C TYR A 55 1.28 16.50 11.00
N ALA A 56 1.83 16.86 12.16
CA ALA A 56 1.85 18.27 12.59
C ALA A 56 2.74 19.16 11.68
N LEU A 57 3.84 18.62 11.16
CA LEU A 57 4.67 19.32 10.16
C LEU A 57 3.92 19.47 8.84
N ASP A 58 3.18 18.44 8.47
CA ASP A 58 2.41 18.33 7.24
C ASP A 58 1.25 19.35 7.21
N ASP A 59 0.52 19.49 8.32
CA ASP A 59 -0.49 20.54 8.52
C ASP A 59 0.14 21.95 8.40
N ALA A 60 1.31 22.16 9.00
CA ALA A 60 2.02 23.44 8.92
C ALA A 60 2.51 23.76 7.49
N LEU A 61 2.89 22.74 6.71
CA LEU A 61 3.25 22.91 5.30
C LEU A 61 2.03 23.25 4.44
N GLU A 62 0.85 22.75 4.79
CA GLU A 62 -0.39 23.11 4.11
C GLU A 62 -0.73 24.60 4.29
N GLU A 63 -0.58 25.12 5.50
CA GLU A 63 -0.72 26.56 5.77
C GLU A 63 0.35 27.42 5.05
N SER A 64 1.54 26.87 4.82
CA SER A 64 2.62 27.56 4.10
C SER A 64 2.29 27.84 2.63
N ARG A 65 1.31 27.16 2.03
CA ARG A 65 0.84 27.42 0.65
C ARG A 65 0.22 28.81 0.53
N ALA A 66 -0.52 29.26 1.53
CA ALA A 66 -1.10 30.61 1.54
C ALA A 66 0.00 31.69 1.55
N LEU A 67 1.10 31.43 2.28
CA LEU A 67 2.27 32.31 2.30
C LEU A 67 3.01 32.29 0.95
N ALA A 68 3.17 31.12 0.33
CA ALA A 68 3.76 30.97 -1.00
C ALA A 68 2.98 31.74 -2.08
N GLN A 69 1.65 31.79 -1.98
CA GLN A 69 0.79 32.56 -2.88
C GLN A 69 0.89 34.08 -2.67
N ALA A 70 1.19 34.53 -1.45
CA ALA A 70 1.33 35.96 -1.13
C ALA A 70 2.72 36.53 -1.50
N LEU A 71 3.77 35.70 -1.53
CA LEU A 71 5.15 36.08 -1.80
C LEU A 71 5.38 36.80 -3.14
N PRO A 72 4.78 36.38 -4.28
CA PRO A 72 4.90 37.11 -5.55
C PRO A 72 4.42 38.56 -5.48
N GLY A 73 3.33 38.83 -4.73
CA GLY A 73 2.80 40.18 -4.54
C GLY A 73 3.73 41.06 -3.71
N LEU A 74 4.32 40.49 -2.65
CA LEU A 74 5.32 41.16 -1.82
C LEU A 74 6.59 41.49 -2.63
N LEU A 75 7.06 40.55 -3.46
CA LEU A 75 8.23 40.75 -4.32
C LEU A 75 7.99 41.80 -5.40
N ALA A 76 6.79 41.85 -5.97
CA ALA A 76 6.41 42.90 -6.91
C ALA A 76 6.43 44.29 -6.24
N ALA A 77 5.96 44.38 -4.99
CA ALA A 77 5.94 45.63 -4.22
C ALA A 77 7.34 46.07 -3.73
N ALA A 78 8.23 45.12 -3.41
CA ALA A 78 9.56 45.41 -2.86
C ALA A 78 10.59 45.88 -3.91
N MET A 79 10.26 45.83 -5.21
CA MET A 79 11.15 46.18 -6.33
C MET A 79 12.59 45.65 -6.18
N PRO A 80 12.81 44.36 -5.86
CA PRO A 80 14.14 43.81 -5.76
C PRO A 80 14.82 43.86 -7.13
N GLY A 81 16.09 44.28 -7.19
CA GLY A 81 16.87 44.21 -8.42
C GLY A 81 16.92 42.77 -8.99
N ASP A 82 17.22 42.61 -10.29
CA ASP A 82 17.03 41.34 -11.03
C ASP A 82 17.63 40.10 -10.36
N ARG A 83 18.76 40.23 -9.65
CA ARG A 83 19.37 39.11 -8.90
C ARG A 83 18.50 38.59 -7.75
N GLY A 84 17.82 39.48 -7.03
CA GLY A 84 16.93 39.10 -5.93
C GLY A 84 15.66 38.41 -6.43
N ARG A 85 15.14 38.85 -7.58
CA ARG A 85 13.96 38.27 -8.23
C ARG A 85 14.19 36.84 -8.73
N VAL A 86 15.35 36.56 -9.33
CA VAL A 86 15.68 35.20 -9.80
C VAL A 86 15.83 34.23 -8.63
N GLY A 87 16.53 34.63 -7.56
CA GLY A 87 16.71 33.78 -6.38
C GLY A 87 15.41 33.46 -5.65
N THR A 88 14.49 34.43 -5.55
CA THR A 88 13.20 34.21 -4.88
C THR A 88 12.22 33.43 -5.73
N GLN A 89 12.21 33.61 -7.05
CA GLN A 89 11.44 32.76 -7.96
C GLN A 89 11.89 31.30 -7.92
N GLU A 90 13.20 31.07 -7.85
CA GLU A 90 13.77 29.72 -7.72
C GLU A 90 13.39 29.06 -6.38
N LEU A 91 13.42 29.82 -5.28
CA LEU A 91 12.96 29.33 -3.97
C LEU A 91 11.46 29.01 -3.95
N ILE A 92 10.62 29.86 -4.58
CA ILE A 92 9.18 29.59 -4.72
C ILE A 92 8.96 28.30 -5.52
N ARG A 93 9.66 28.13 -6.64
CA ARG A 93 9.60 26.92 -7.46
C ARG A 93 9.96 25.67 -6.65
N GLN A 94 11.08 25.71 -5.93
CA GLN A 94 11.52 24.59 -5.08
C GLN A 94 10.51 24.26 -3.97
N LEU A 95 9.89 25.28 -3.36
CA LEU A 95 8.87 25.08 -2.32
C LEU A 95 7.60 24.46 -2.91
N THR A 96 7.15 24.94 -4.07
CA THR A 96 6.00 24.35 -4.78
C THR A 96 6.28 22.88 -5.15
N GLU A 97 7.43 22.58 -5.75
CA GLU A 97 7.83 21.21 -6.10
C GLU A 97 7.89 20.29 -4.88
N ALA A 98 8.45 20.76 -3.77
CA ALA A 98 8.48 19.99 -2.53
C ALA A 98 7.07 19.74 -1.97
N THR A 99 6.17 20.74 -2.01
CA THR A 99 4.78 20.56 -1.54
C THR A 99 3.95 19.64 -2.44
N GLU A 100 4.24 19.59 -3.75
CA GLU A 100 3.62 18.66 -4.68
C GLU A 100 4.15 17.24 -4.46
N ALA A 101 5.46 17.08 -4.26
CA ALA A 101 6.08 15.79 -3.94
C ALA A 101 5.48 15.21 -2.65
N VAL A 102 5.39 16.00 -1.57
CA VAL A 102 4.77 15.57 -0.31
C VAL A 102 3.31 15.18 -0.50
N ALA A 103 2.53 15.93 -1.29
CA ALA A 103 1.15 15.57 -1.58
C ALA A 103 1.02 14.27 -2.39
N GLY A 104 1.96 14.02 -3.32
CA GLY A 104 2.05 12.75 -4.06
C GLY A 104 2.33 11.57 -3.14
N GLU A 105 3.28 11.72 -2.22
CA GLU A 105 3.60 10.71 -1.21
C GLU A 105 2.42 10.46 -0.24
N ARG A 106 1.66 11.50 0.14
CA ARG A 106 0.41 11.34 0.93
C ARG A 106 -0.58 10.43 0.20
N ALA A 107 -0.85 10.69 -1.07
CA ALA A 107 -1.80 9.90 -1.85
C ALA A 107 -1.33 8.44 -2.02
N ALA A 108 -0.02 8.22 -2.15
CA ALA A 108 0.57 6.88 -2.17
C ALA A 108 0.39 6.15 -0.83
N LEU A 109 0.66 6.83 0.29
CA LEU A 109 0.48 6.28 1.65
C LEU A 109 -0.98 5.94 1.94
N GLU A 110 -1.92 6.82 1.60
CA GLU A 110 -3.36 6.56 1.76
C GLU A 110 -3.80 5.31 0.97
N LYS A 111 -3.31 5.17 -0.27
CA LYS A 111 -3.56 3.98 -1.08
C LYS A 111 -2.99 2.73 -0.43
N LEU A 112 -1.77 2.79 0.11
CA LEU A 112 -1.14 1.68 0.82
C LEU A 112 -1.94 1.27 2.06
N VAL A 113 -2.35 2.23 2.89
CA VAL A 113 -3.19 1.97 4.07
C VAL A 113 -4.52 1.32 3.66
N ALA A 114 -5.19 1.83 2.64
CA ALA A 114 -6.43 1.23 2.15
C ALA A 114 -6.22 -0.21 1.65
N THR A 115 -5.11 -0.49 0.96
CA THR A 115 -4.77 -1.86 0.55
C THR A 115 -4.45 -2.77 1.74
N GLU A 116 -3.77 -2.24 2.77
CA GLU A 116 -3.44 -2.98 3.98
C GLU A 116 -4.71 -3.35 4.76
N GLU A 117 -5.65 -2.42 4.91
CA GLU A 117 -6.96 -2.66 5.51
C GLU A 117 -7.77 -3.71 4.73
N ALA A 118 -7.78 -3.63 3.40
CA ALA A 118 -8.42 -4.63 2.56
C ALA A 118 -7.80 -6.03 2.73
N LEU A 119 -6.46 -6.11 2.82
CA LEU A 119 -5.76 -7.37 3.08
C LEU A 119 -6.07 -7.93 4.48
N ARG A 120 -6.13 -7.08 5.51
CA ARG A 120 -6.57 -7.48 6.86
C ARG A 120 -7.99 -8.03 6.84
N GLY A 121 -8.89 -7.39 6.09
CA GLY A 121 -10.26 -7.87 5.89
C GLY A 121 -10.29 -9.27 5.28
N ARG A 122 -9.56 -9.48 4.17
CA ARG A 122 -9.44 -10.80 3.50
C ARG A 122 -8.84 -11.87 4.41
N LEU A 123 -7.85 -11.53 5.24
CA LEU A 123 -7.29 -12.48 6.21
C LEU A 123 -8.32 -12.90 7.26
N ALA A 124 -9.10 -11.96 7.79
CA ALA A 124 -10.17 -12.27 8.73
C ALA A 124 -11.26 -13.16 8.10
N GLU A 125 -11.60 -12.91 6.83
CA GLU A 125 -12.51 -13.77 6.06
C GLU A 125 -11.94 -15.18 5.89
N HIS A 126 -10.67 -15.32 5.52
CA HIS A 126 -10.00 -16.62 5.40
C HIS A 126 -9.97 -17.39 6.73
N GLU A 127 -9.73 -16.72 7.85
CA GLU A 127 -9.84 -17.35 9.17
C GLU A 127 -11.27 -17.82 9.45
N GLY A 128 -12.27 -17.02 9.07
CA GLY A 128 -13.68 -17.41 9.13
C GLY A 128 -13.96 -18.68 8.33
N LEU A 129 -13.46 -18.75 7.09
CA LEU A 129 -13.59 -19.92 6.22
C LEU A 129 -12.85 -21.14 6.79
N ARG A 130 -11.65 -20.98 7.35
CA ARG A 130 -10.93 -22.08 8.04
C ARG A 130 -11.77 -22.68 9.16
N ARG A 131 -12.39 -21.83 10.01
CA ARG A 131 -13.29 -22.30 11.09
C ARG A 131 -14.51 -23.05 10.53
N GLN A 132 -15.08 -22.58 9.42
CA GLN A 132 -16.20 -23.27 8.76
C GLN A 132 -15.78 -24.65 8.23
N VAL A 133 -14.61 -24.76 7.60
CA VAL A 133 -14.06 -26.04 7.13
C VAL A 133 -13.83 -27.01 8.29
N ASP A 134 -13.31 -26.53 9.42
CA ASP A 134 -13.09 -27.37 10.60
C ASP A 134 -14.41 -27.87 11.21
N GLU A 135 -15.46 -27.05 11.20
CA GLU A 135 -16.80 -27.50 11.62
C GLU A 135 -17.39 -28.51 10.63
N LEU A 136 -17.20 -28.34 9.32
CA LEU A 136 -17.63 -29.33 8.33
C LEU A 136 -16.92 -30.68 8.53
N ARG A 137 -15.59 -30.67 8.77
CA ARG A 137 -14.82 -31.89 9.10
C ARG A 137 -15.26 -32.54 10.42
N ARG A 138 -15.69 -31.73 11.39
CA ARG A 138 -16.27 -32.25 12.64
C ARG A 138 -17.62 -32.91 12.38
N LEU A 139 -18.48 -32.30 11.56
CA LEU A 139 -19.77 -32.88 11.16
C LEU A 139 -19.59 -34.18 10.37
N GLU A 140 -18.64 -34.25 9.44
CA GLU A 140 -18.32 -35.47 8.70
C GLU A 140 -17.93 -36.62 9.64
N ARG A 141 -17.07 -36.34 10.64
CA ARG A 141 -16.72 -37.33 11.68
C ARG A 141 -17.93 -37.79 12.49
N LEU A 142 -18.88 -36.89 12.79
CA LEU A 142 -20.11 -37.24 13.49
C LEU A 142 -21.04 -38.12 12.64
N VAL A 143 -21.09 -37.91 11.32
CA VAL A 143 -21.85 -38.78 10.40
C VAL A 143 -21.27 -40.20 10.41
N VAL A 144 -19.95 -40.35 10.29
CA VAL A 144 -19.29 -41.67 10.37
C VAL A 144 -19.57 -42.35 11.71
N ALA A 145 -19.53 -41.61 12.82
CA ALA A 145 -19.85 -42.15 14.14
C ALA A 145 -21.33 -42.59 14.26
N LEU A 146 -22.25 -41.89 13.58
CA LEU A 146 -23.67 -42.21 13.57
C LEU A 146 -23.96 -43.49 12.80
N ASP A 147 -23.27 -43.72 11.68
CA ASP A 147 -23.40 -44.98 10.93
C ASP A 147 -22.83 -46.18 11.71
N ALA A 148 -21.71 -46.01 12.42
CA ALA A 148 -21.20 -47.04 13.34
C ALA A 148 -22.19 -47.38 14.48
N LEU A 149 -22.90 -46.37 15.00
CA LEU A 149 -23.97 -46.57 15.99
C LEU A 149 -25.16 -47.34 15.42
N ARG A 150 -25.54 -47.11 14.16
CA ARG A 150 -26.59 -47.88 13.48
C ARG A 150 -26.21 -49.33 13.28
N GLU A 151 -24.97 -49.60 12.88
CA GLU A 151 -24.46 -50.97 12.77
C GLU A 151 -24.49 -51.69 14.14
N GLN A 152 -24.06 -51.01 15.21
CA GLN A 152 -24.16 -51.56 16.57
C GLN A 152 -25.59 -51.86 16.98
N GLN A 153 -26.53 -50.96 16.67
CA GLN A 153 -27.95 -51.17 16.94
C GLN A 153 -28.48 -52.40 16.19
N GLN A 154 -28.07 -52.60 14.95
CA GLN A 154 -28.46 -53.74 14.13
C GLN A 154 -27.92 -55.06 14.71
N VAL A 155 -26.65 -55.11 15.10
CA VAL A 155 -26.05 -56.28 15.77
C VAL A 155 -26.74 -56.62 17.09
N ILE A 156 -27.11 -55.60 17.89
CA ILE A 156 -27.87 -55.80 19.13
C ILE A 156 -29.27 -56.35 18.80
N GLY A 157 -29.93 -55.82 17.77
CA GLY A 157 -31.22 -56.30 17.27
C GLY A 157 -31.18 -57.77 16.86
N ASP A 158 -30.17 -58.17 16.09
CA ASP A 158 -29.99 -59.55 15.63
C ASP A 158 -29.74 -60.52 16.80
N ARG A 159 -28.88 -60.13 17.75
CA ARG A 159 -28.64 -60.93 18.98
C ARG A 159 -29.89 -61.09 19.83
N LEU A 160 -30.72 -60.05 19.93
CA LEU A 160 -31.99 -60.12 20.65
C LEU A 160 -33.01 -61.00 19.91
N ALA A 161 -33.01 -61.01 18.58
CA ALA A 161 -33.84 -61.90 17.79
C ALA A 161 -33.43 -63.38 17.96
N ASP A 162 -32.12 -63.68 17.94
CA ASP A 162 -31.58 -65.02 18.18
C ASP A 162 -31.89 -65.56 19.59
N LEU A 163 -31.92 -64.67 20.59
CA LEU A 163 -32.32 -65.02 21.96
C LEU A 163 -33.82 -65.31 22.06
N ARG A 164 -34.66 -64.57 21.33
CA ARG A 164 -36.11 -64.81 21.28
C ARG A 164 -36.49 -66.10 20.54
N GLY A 165 -35.67 -66.57 19.60
CA GLY A 165 -35.89 -67.83 18.88
C GLY A 165 -35.78 -69.11 19.71
N ARG A 166 -35.35 -69.05 20.99
CA ARG A 166 -35.13 -70.24 21.85
C ARG A 166 -36.22 -70.48 22.90
N ASP A 167 -37.14 -69.53 23.14
CA ASP A 167 -38.20 -69.66 24.16
C ASP A 167 -39.60 -69.59 23.53
N ALA A 168 -40.02 -70.70 22.93
CA ALA A 168 -41.36 -70.87 22.35
C ALA A 168 -42.42 -71.14 23.43
N GLY A 169 -42.74 -70.10 24.20
CA GLY A 169 -43.82 -70.14 25.21
C GLY A 169 -44.42 -68.78 25.61
N VAL A 170 -43.89 -67.66 25.11
CA VAL A 170 -44.29 -66.28 25.50
C VAL A 170 -44.79 -65.46 24.30
N ASP A 171 -45.29 -66.14 23.26
CA ASP A 171 -45.48 -65.56 21.91
C ASP A 171 -46.51 -64.43 21.82
N GLU A 172 -47.54 -64.38 22.68
CA GLU A 172 -48.61 -63.39 22.54
C GLU A 172 -48.23 -62.01 23.14
N ALA A 173 -47.49 -62.01 24.26
CA ALA A 173 -46.93 -60.78 24.84
C ALA A 173 -45.74 -60.26 24.00
N LEU A 174 -44.98 -61.17 23.37
CA LEU A 174 -43.91 -60.83 22.44
C LEU A 174 -44.44 -60.26 21.12
N ARG A 175 -45.56 -60.77 20.59
CA ARG A 175 -46.23 -60.17 19.42
C ARG A 175 -46.65 -58.74 19.69
N THR A 176 -47.29 -58.51 20.84
CA THR A 176 -47.77 -57.17 21.22
C THR A 176 -46.61 -56.19 21.44
N SER A 177 -45.50 -56.64 22.07
CA SER A 177 -44.30 -55.81 22.23
C SER A 177 -43.50 -55.62 20.92
N SER A 178 -43.56 -56.58 19.99
CA SER A 178 -42.93 -56.46 18.67
C SER A 178 -43.70 -55.49 17.78
N ASP A 179 -45.04 -55.52 17.79
CA ASP A 179 -45.86 -54.51 17.10
C ASP A 179 -45.64 -53.11 17.69
N ALA A 180 -45.47 -53.01 19.02
CA ALA A 180 -45.11 -51.76 19.68
C ALA A 180 -43.70 -51.28 19.28
N LEU A 181 -42.73 -52.19 19.12
CA LEU A 181 -41.39 -51.86 18.64
C LEU A 181 -41.37 -51.45 17.16
N ILE A 182 -42.16 -52.11 16.31
CA ILE A 182 -42.29 -51.74 14.89
C ILE A 182 -42.92 -50.36 14.79
N ARG A 183 -44.01 -50.08 15.52
CA ARG A 183 -44.61 -48.73 15.57
C ARG A 183 -43.63 -47.69 16.11
N LEU A 184 -42.89 -47.99 17.18
CA LEU A 184 -41.89 -47.07 17.72
C LEU A 184 -40.74 -46.82 16.72
N SER A 185 -40.34 -47.83 15.96
CA SER A 185 -39.29 -47.71 14.93
C SER A 185 -39.77 -46.89 13.73
N ASP A 186 -41.01 -47.10 13.30
CA ASP A 186 -41.65 -46.30 12.25
C ASP A 186 -41.84 -44.85 12.70
N ASP A 187 -42.27 -44.62 13.94
CA ASP A 187 -42.41 -43.28 14.52
C ASP A 187 -41.03 -42.59 14.65
N GLN A 188 -39.98 -43.33 15.02
CA GLN A 188 -38.61 -42.80 15.06
C GLN A 188 -38.06 -42.51 13.66
N LEU A 189 -38.33 -43.34 12.66
CA LEU A 189 -37.96 -43.09 11.27
C LEU A 189 -38.71 -41.89 10.70
N ALA A 190 -40.01 -41.77 10.97
CA ALA A 190 -40.81 -40.62 10.58
C ALA A 190 -40.34 -39.33 11.25
N ALA A 191 -39.84 -39.39 12.48
CA ALA A 191 -39.25 -38.26 13.18
C ALA A 191 -37.85 -37.89 12.65
N LEU A 192 -37.04 -38.87 12.24
CA LEU A 192 -35.68 -38.65 11.71
C LEU A 192 -35.64 -38.19 10.24
N ALA A 193 -36.62 -38.60 9.43
CA ALA A 193 -36.72 -38.21 8.01
C ALA A 193 -36.72 -36.68 7.76
N PRO A 194 -37.51 -35.85 8.47
CA PRO A 194 -37.46 -34.40 8.28
C PRO A 194 -36.14 -33.79 8.77
N GLN A 195 -35.55 -34.33 9.84
CA GLN A 195 -34.29 -33.83 10.38
C GLN A 195 -33.11 -34.12 9.44
N THR A 196 -33.07 -35.32 8.85
CA THR A 196 -32.10 -35.70 7.81
C THR A 196 -32.30 -34.92 6.52
N ARG A 197 -33.54 -34.65 6.13
CA ARG A 197 -33.83 -33.77 4.99
C ARG A 197 -33.33 -32.34 5.24
N GLN A 198 -33.57 -31.79 6.43
CA GLN A 198 -33.11 -30.45 6.80
C GLN A 198 -31.57 -30.36 6.83
N THR A 199 -30.87 -31.38 7.31
CA THR A 199 -29.39 -31.39 7.29
C THR A 199 -28.84 -31.49 5.87
N LEU A 200 -29.45 -32.30 4.99
CA LEU A 200 -29.07 -32.36 3.58
C LEU A 200 -29.33 -31.03 2.86
N GLU A 201 -30.44 -30.36 3.13
CA GLU A 201 -30.74 -29.03 2.59
C GLU A 201 -29.70 -27.98 3.05
N ARG A 202 -29.29 -28.03 4.34
CA ARG A 202 -28.22 -27.16 4.86
C ARG A 202 -26.86 -27.48 4.24
N ALA A 203 -26.54 -28.76 4.05
CA ALA A 203 -25.29 -29.17 3.42
C ALA A 203 -25.24 -28.73 1.95
N ALA A 204 -26.34 -28.88 1.20
CA ALA A 204 -26.45 -28.39 -0.17
C ALA A 204 -26.31 -26.86 -0.27
N ALA A 205 -26.90 -26.12 0.67
CA ALA A 205 -26.75 -24.66 0.76
C ALA A 205 -25.31 -24.24 1.11
N ALA A 206 -24.63 -24.96 2.00
CA ALA A 206 -23.23 -24.71 2.32
C ALA A 206 -22.31 -25.01 1.12
N GLN A 207 -22.59 -26.10 0.38
CA GLN A 207 -21.82 -26.46 -0.82
C GLN A 207 -22.01 -25.45 -1.95
N SER A 208 -23.22 -24.92 -2.15
CA SER A 208 -23.46 -23.88 -3.15
C SER A 208 -22.81 -22.55 -2.77
N ALA A 209 -22.80 -22.19 -1.48
CA ALA A 209 -22.07 -21.03 -0.98
C ALA A 209 -20.56 -21.17 -1.19
N LEU A 210 -19.99 -22.34 -0.88
CA LEU A 210 -18.57 -22.63 -1.10
C LEU A 210 -18.19 -22.50 -2.58
N ALA A 211 -18.98 -23.10 -3.49
CA ALA A 211 -18.75 -23.00 -4.93
C ALA A 211 -18.84 -21.55 -5.44
N ALA A 212 -19.65 -20.70 -4.81
CA ALA A 212 -19.75 -19.28 -5.15
C ALA A 212 -18.52 -18.48 -4.68
N GLU A 213 -17.97 -18.81 -3.51
CA GLU A 213 -16.71 -18.20 -3.02
C GLU A 213 -15.51 -18.66 -3.85
N GLU A 214 -15.44 -19.93 -4.24
CA GLU A 214 -14.38 -20.45 -5.11
C GLU A 214 -14.34 -19.74 -6.47
N ARG A 215 -15.52 -19.45 -7.05
CA ARG A 215 -15.60 -18.65 -8.28
C ARG A 215 -15.11 -17.23 -8.08
N ARG A 216 -15.55 -16.56 -7.00
CA ARG A 216 -15.07 -15.21 -6.66
C ARG A 216 -13.56 -15.16 -6.45
N HIS A 217 -12.99 -16.18 -5.82
CA HIS A 217 -11.54 -16.31 -5.67
C HIS A 217 -10.85 -16.50 -7.03
N ALA A 218 -11.37 -17.38 -7.89
CA ALA A 218 -10.83 -17.58 -9.23
C ALA A 218 -10.87 -16.28 -10.07
N ASP A 219 -11.99 -15.55 -10.04
CA ASP A 219 -12.14 -14.26 -10.71
C ASP A 219 -11.12 -13.25 -10.17
N GLY A 220 -10.98 -13.14 -8.84
CA GLY A 220 -9.98 -12.27 -8.22
C GLY A 220 -8.53 -12.63 -8.56
N THR A 221 -8.21 -13.92 -8.71
CA THR A 221 -6.87 -14.33 -9.18
C THR A 221 -6.61 -13.99 -10.64
N ALA A 222 -7.64 -14.04 -11.49
CA ALA A 222 -7.54 -13.64 -12.88
C ALA A 222 -7.36 -12.11 -13.01
N GLU A 223 -8.11 -11.32 -12.25
CA GLU A 223 -7.93 -9.86 -12.17
C GLU A 223 -6.54 -9.47 -11.68
N LEU A 224 -6.01 -10.17 -10.67
CA LEU A 224 -4.64 -9.93 -10.18
C LEU A 224 -3.60 -10.19 -11.27
N ALA A 225 -3.73 -11.29 -12.01
CA ALA A 225 -2.85 -11.62 -13.11
C ALA A 225 -2.92 -10.55 -14.22
N GLU A 226 -4.12 -10.06 -14.56
CA GLU A 226 -4.28 -8.99 -15.55
C GLU A 226 -3.61 -7.67 -15.11
N VAL A 227 -3.72 -7.30 -13.83
CA VAL A 227 -3.05 -6.11 -13.29
C VAL A 227 -1.53 -6.29 -13.30
N GLN A 228 -1.02 -7.48 -12.99
CA GLN A 228 0.42 -7.80 -13.07
C GLN A 228 0.92 -7.67 -14.51
N ASP A 229 0.24 -8.27 -15.48
CA ASP A 229 0.57 -8.15 -16.91
C ASP A 229 0.53 -6.68 -17.39
N ARG A 230 -0.39 -5.89 -16.85
CA ARG A 230 -0.45 -4.45 -17.16
C ARG A 230 0.73 -3.69 -16.56
N LEU A 231 1.12 -3.98 -15.33
CA LEU A 231 2.30 -3.37 -14.71
C LEU A 231 3.58 -3.72 -15.45
N GLU A 232 3.74 -4.98 -15.86
CA GLU A 232 4.88 -5.41 -16.67
C GLU A 232 4.96 -4.70 -18.02
N ARG A 233 3.81 -4.51 -18.69
CA ARG A 233 3.74 -3.71 -19.93
C ARG A 233 4.16 -2.26 -19.70
N ILE A 234 3.65 -1.60 -18.66
CA ILE A 234 4.04 -0.22 -18.33
C ILE A 234 5.54 -0.13 -18.04
N ARG A 235 6.11 -1.08 -17.30
CA ARG A 235 7.56 -1.15 -17.03
C ARG A 235 8.37 -1.29 -18.32
N ALA A 236 7.92 -2.17 -19.23
CA ALA A 236 8.57 -2.34 -20.53
C ALA A 236 8.50 -1.07 -21.40
N GLU A 237 7.35 -0.38 -21.42
CA GLU A 237 7.16 0.89 -22.13
C GLU A 237 8.05 2.00 -21.56
N GLN A 238 8.10 2.15 -20.23
CA GLN A 238 8.99 3.10 -19.55
C GLN A 238 10.46 2.80 -19.85
N GLY A 239 10.87 1.53 -19.79
CA GLY A 239 12.23 1.11 -20.15
C GLY A 239 12.59 1.47 -21.60
N ALA A 240 11.66 1.28 -22.54
CA ALA A 240 11.85 1.66 -23.94
C ALA A 240 11.95 3.19 -24.12
N GLN A 241 11.12 3.97 -23.41
CA GLN A 241 11.19 5.43 -23.43
C GLN A 241 12.52 5.95 -22.89
N LEU A 242 12.99 5.43 -21.75
CA LEU A 242 14.28 5.79 -21.18
C LEU A 242 15.44 5.43 -22.11
N ALA A 243 15.40 4.27 -22.76
CA ALA A 243 16.39 3.88 -23.75
C ALA A 243 16.40 4.83 -24.95
N SER A 244 15.22 5.24 -25.44
CA SER A 244 15.09 6.23 -26.52
C SER A 244 15.67 7.60 -26.13
N LEU A 245 15.34 8.10 -24.92
CA LEU A 245 15.88 9.37 -24.41
C LEU A 245 17.39 9.32 -24.26
N ARG A 246 17.96 8.22 -23.77
CA ARG A 246 19.42 8.01 -23.70
C ARG A 246 20.07 8.03 -25.10
N LEU A 247 19.41 7.47 -26.11
CA LEU A 247 19.87 7.51 -27.50
C LEU A 247 19.86 8.95 -28.04
N HIS A 248 18.80 9.71 -27.79
CA HIS A 248 18.69 11.10 -28.23
C HIS A 248 19.74 11.99 -27.54
N ALA A 249 19.88 11.86 -26.22
CA ALA A 249 20.93 12.58 -25.47
C ALA A 249 22.35 12.22 -25.94
N LYS A 250 22.58 10.99 -26.43
CA LYS A 250 23.85 10.62 -27.06
C LYS A 250 24.00 11.27 -28.43
N ALA A 251 22.96 11.25 -29.27
CA ALA A 251 22.97 11.89 -30.58
C ALA A 251 23.20 13.41 -30.48
N ASP A 252 22.57 14.07 -29.50
CA ASP A 252 22.74 15.50 -29.23
C ASP A 252 24.18 15.82 -28.84
N ARG A 253 24.83 14.97 -28.02
CA ARG A 253 26.25 15.09 -27.70
C ARG A 253 27.15 14.90 -28.92
N ASP A 254 26.85 13.91 -29.75
CA ASP A 254 27.64 13.65 -30.96
C ASP A 254 27.49 14.80 -31.98
N LEU A 255 26.29 15.40 -32.07
CA LEU A 255 26.01 16.58 -32.89
C LEU A 255 26.71 17.83 -32.33
N ALA A 256 26.63 18.08 -31.02
CA ALA A 256 27.38 19.15 -30.36
C ALA A 256 28.89 19.02 -30.60
N ARG A 257 29.43 17.79 -30.51
CA ARG A 257 30.84 17.51 -30.79
C ARG A 257 31.19 17.71 -32.28
N ALA A 258 30.30 17.35 -33.20
CA ALA A 258 30.50 17.56 -34.64
C ALA A 258 30.49 19.05 -35.01
N LEU A 259 29.67 19.87 -34.35
CA LEU A 259 29.67 21.33 -34.50
C LEU A 259 30.95 21.99 -33.96
N VAL A 260 31.63 21.35 -33.00
CA VAL A 260 32.92 21.78 -32.43
C VAL A 260 34.11 21.26 -33.23
N GLY A 261 33.89 20.26 -34.11
CA GLY A 261 34.93 19.70 -34.96
C GLY A 261 35.52 20.76 -35.90
N PRO A 262 36.86 20.82 -36.05
CA PRO A 262 37.49 21.81 -36.90
C PRO A 262 37.02 21.59 -38.34
N VAL A 263 36.36 22.60 -38.92
CA VAL A 263 36.07 22.65 -40.36
C VAL A 263 37.41 22.54 -41.08
N PRO A 264 37.69 21.43 -41.80
CA PRO A 264 38.93 21.31 -42.54
C PRO A 264 38.79 22.15 -43.81
N GLY A 265 39.14 23.43 -43.72
CA GLY A 265 39.17 24.32 -44.88
C GLY A 265 39.06 25.83 -44.66
N GLY A 266 38.82 26.32 -43.44
CA GLY A 266 38.62 27.76 -43.18
C GLY A 266 39.88 28.52 -42.81
N SER A 267 40.77 28.79 -43.76
CA SER A 267 41.90 29.69 -43.54
C SER A 267 41.46 31.15 -43.59
N GLY A 268 41.68 31.87 -42.48
CA GLY A 268 41.93 33.32 -42.46
C GLY A 268 40.72 34.25 -42.54
N GLY A 269 40.55 35.11 -41.52
CA GLY A 269 39.98 36.44 -41.75
C GLY A 269 39.20 37.07 -40.60
N SER A 270 39.86 38.04 -39.97
CA SER A 270 39.30 39.29 -39.44
C SER A 270 38.62 39.30 -38.06
N ARG A 271 39.33 40.00 -37.16
CA ARG A 271 38.81 40.74 -36.01
C ARG A 271 37.64 41.66 -36.42
N GLY A 272 36.61 41.73 -35.57
CA GLY A 272 35.51 42.69 -35.66
C GLY A 272 34.49 42.57 -34.52
N SER A 273 34.69 43.36 -33.48
CA SER A 273 33.73 43.97 -32.53
C SER A 273 32.31 43.38 -32.32
N ARG A 274 32.01 43.14 -31.03
CA ARG A 274 30.74 43.36 -30.30
C ARG A 274 29.42 42.90 -30.93
N GLY A 275 28.97 41.75 -30.42
CA GLY A 275 27.57 41.49 -30.09
C GLY A 275 27.56 40.56 -28.87
N GLU A 276 27.36 41.10 -27.68
CA GLU A 276 27.04 40.33 -26.47
C GLU A 276 25.60 39.79 -26.61
N GLU A 277 25.39 38.89 -27.55
CA GLU A 277 24.20 38.06 -27.59
C GLU A 277 24.46 36.86 -26.68
N HIS A 278 23.45 36.53 -25.88
CA HIS A 278 23.40 35.46 -24.90
C HIS A 278 23.53 34.08 -25.58
N GLY A 279 24.70 33.76 -26.10
CA GLY A 279 25.07 32.41 -26.48
C GLY A 279 25.49 31.67 -25.23
N ILE A 280 24.65 30.74 -24.76
CA ILE A 280 25.03 29.74 -23.75
C ILE A 280 26.39 29.18 -24.19
N SER A 281 27.41 29.38 -23.37
CA SER A 281 28.76 28.98 -23.77
C SER A 281 28.80 27.45 -23.85
N LEU A 282 29.57 26.92 -24.79
CA LEU A 282 29.59 25.48 -25.05
C LEU A 282 30.00 24.66 -23.80
N ALA A 283 30.85 25.23 -22.96
CA ALA A 283 31.20 24.68 -21.65
C ALA A 283 30.01 24.63 -20.67
N GLN A 284 29.05 25.55 -20.78
CA GLN A 284 27.81 25.51 -20.00
C GLN A 284 26.86 24.42 -20.49
N VAL A 285 26.83 24.12 -21.80
CA VAL A 285 26.03 23.01 -22.34
C VAL A 285 26.63 21.65 -21.94
N GLU A 286 27.96 21.49 -22.03
CA GLU A 286 28.62 20.27 -21.56
C GLU A 286 28.46 20.08 -20.04
N ALA A 287 28.63 21.15 -19.25
CA ALA A 287 28.40 21.08 -17.81
C ALA A 287 26.95 20.76 -17.45
N ALA A 288 25.97 21.29 -18.20
CA ALA A 288 24.56 20.97 -18.01
C ALA A 288 24.25 19.51 -18.40
N ALA A 289 24.84 19.00 -19.48
CA ALA A 289 24.68 17.60 -19.90
C ALA A 289 25.29 16.62 -18.87
N ASP A 290 26.47 16.93 -18.35
CA ASP A 290 27.13 16.15 -17.29
C ASP A 290 26.34 16.20 -15.97
N ASP A 291 25.72 17.35 -15.65
CA ASP A 291 24.85 17.47 -14.47
C ASP A 291 23.58 16.63 -14.63
N ILE A 292 22.93 16.69 -15.80
CA ILE A 292 21.74 15.88 -16.10
C ILE A 292 22.08 14.38 -16.05
N GLU A 293 23.22 13.95 -16.60
CA GLU A 293 23.64 12.55 -16.55
C GLU A 293 23.92 12.08 -15.12
N ARG A 294 24.51 12.94 -14.29
CA ARG A 294 24.74 12.65 -12.86
C ARG A 294 23.44 12.53 -12.09
N ARG A 295 22.47 13.42 -12.32
CA ARG A 295 21.14 13.37 -11.70
C ARG A 295 20.36 12.14 -12.14
N LEU A 296 20.46 11.75 -13.42
CA LEU A 296 19.84 10.52 -13.92
C LEU A 296 20.44 9.28 -13.25
N ARG A 297 21.77 9.21 -13.09
CA ARG A 297 22.39 8.10 -12.34
C ARG A 297 21.96 8.08 -10.88
N GLN A 298 21.90 9.24 -10.22
CA GLN A 298 21.42 9.33 -8.84
C GLN A 298 19.96 8.91 -8.69
N ALA A 299 19.10 9.26 -9.65
CA ALA A 299 17.72 8.83 -9.67
C ALA A 299 17.60 7.32 -9.94
N ASP A 300 18.39 6.78 -10.86
CA ASP A 300 18.47 5.35 -11.14
C ASP A 300 18.95 4.56 -9.92
N ASP A 301 19.98 5.04 -9.22
CA ASP A 301 20.51 4.41 -7.99
C ASP A 301 19.50 4.49 -6.84
N ALA A 302 18.80 5.61 -6.69
CA ALA A 302 17.75 5.76 -5.69
C ALA A 302 16.55 4.83 -5.97
N LEU A 303 16.13 4.71 -7.24
CA LEU A 303 15.09 3.79 -7.65
C LEU A 303 15.50 2.33 -7.45
N ALA A 304 16.75 1.98 -7.77
CA ALA A 304 17.28 0.64 -7.52
C ALA A 304 17.27 0.30 -6.03
N HIS A 305 17.66 1.25 -5.17
CA HIS A 305 17.66 1.04 -3.72
C HIS A 305 16.25 0.86 -3.15
N VAL A 306 15.28 1.67 -3.61
CA VAL A 306 13.87 1.54 -3.19
C VAL A 306 13.28 0.20 -3.65
N LEU A 307 13.64 -0.27 -4.85
CA LEU A 307 13.20 -1.58 -5.34
C LEU A 307 13.82 -2.73 -4.54
N GLU A 308 15.11 -2.65 -4.19
CA GLU A 308 15.77 -3.64 -3.34
C GLU A 308 15.18 -3.68 -1.92
N GLU A 309 14.87 -2.52 -1.32
CA GLU A 309 14.18 -2.46 -0.02
C GLU A 309 12.78 -3.07 -0.08
N HIS A 310 12.02 -2.79 -1.16
CA HIS A 310 10.69 -3.35 -1.35
C HIS A 310 10.74 -4.89 -1.53
N ASP A 311 11.67 -5.40 -2.33
CA ASP A 311 11.85 -6.84 -2.52
C ASP A 311 12.28 -7.55 -1.23
N ALA A 312 13.11 -6.89 -0.41
CA ALA A 312 13.52 -7.38 0.90
C ALA A 312 12.35 -7.42 1.90
N LEU A 313 11.46 -6.43 1.87
CA LEU A 313 10.25 -6.39 2.68
C LEU A 313 9.24 -7.46 2.24
N ASP A 314 9.07 -7.67 0.93
CA ASP A 314 8.17 -8.71 0.39
C ASP A 314 8.68 -10.12 0.68
N THR A 315 9.99 -10.37 0.56
CA THR A 315 10.58 -11.65 0.97
C THR A 315 10.55 -11.85 2.48
N GLY A 316 10.78 -10.79 3.27
CA GLY A 316 10.62 -10.81 4.73
C GLY A 316 9.19 -11.13 5.16
N GLY A 317 8.19 -10.52 4.52
CA GLY A 317 6.77 -10.78 4.75
C GLY A 317 6.34 -12.21 4.37
N ARG A 318 6.91 -12.78 3.30
CA ARG A 318 6.68 -14.19 2.94
C ARG A 318 7.29 -15.18 3.93
N VAL A 319 8.45 -14.86 4.51
CA VAL A 319 9.12 -15.73 5.50
C VAL A 319 8.40 -15.69 6.86
N THR A 320 7.88 -14.54 7.28
CA THR A 320 7.11 -14.44 8.53
C THR A 320 5.77 -15.18 8.43
N LEU A 321 5.07 -15.08 7.29
CA LEU A 321 3.82 -15.82 7.05
C LEU A 321 4.03 -17.35 7.05
N ARG A 322 5.15 -17.86 6.51
CA ARG A 322 5.46 -19.30 6.58
C ARG A 322 5.88 -19.79 7.97
N ARG A 323 6.43 -18.91 8.82
CA ARG A 323 6.86 -19.28 10.18
C ARG A 323 5.71 -19.31 11.18
N THR A 324 4.63 -18.60 10.90
CA THR A 324 3.39 -18.61 11.71
C THR A 324 2.44 -19.75 11.36
N GLU A 325 2.74 -20.56 10.34
CA GLU A 325 1.91 -21.69 9.87
C GLU A 325 2.48 -23.08 10.21
N GLY A 326 3.55 -23.17 11.01
CA GLY A 326 4.11 -24.44 11.53
C GLY A 326 4.11 -24.48 13.05
#